data_AF-A0A7S3T2Y0-F1
#
_entry.id   AF-A0A7S3T2Y0-F1
#
_cell.length_a   1.000
_cell.length_b   1.000
_cell.length_c   1.000
_cell.angle_alpha   90.00
_cell.angle_beta   90.00
_cell.angle_gamma   90.00
#
_symmetry.space_group_name_H-M   'P 1'
#
loop_
_entity.id
_entity.type
_entity.pdbx_description
1 polymer ?
#
loop_
_entity_poly.entity_id
_entity_poly.type
_entity_poly.pdbx_seq_one_letter_code
_entity_poly.pdbx_strand_id
1 'polypeptide(L)'
;GYSKVPASYLLVGLGLGYSCFAAVVWPSVPIVVQRSQVGTAYGLLTALQNCGLFLTPILVSMIFDRTSMINPANPYSGVQTLFACQGALAMLASLMLLCSPSARAALNAKIIHAA
;
A
#
# COMPACT_ATOMS: atom_id res chain seq x y z
N GLY A 1 -11.59 -11.29 26.32
CA GLY A 1 -10.14 -11.54 26.23
C GLY A 1 -9.69 -11.35 24.80
N TYR A 2 -8.38 -11.25 24.53
CA TYR A 2 -7.72 -10.89 23.25
C TYR A 2 -7.70 -9.36 23.01
N SER A 3 -6.64 -8.60 23.32
CA SER A 3 -5.22 -8.86 23.12
C SER A 3 -4.38 -8.31 24.29
N LYS A 4 -3.40 -9.08 24.78
CA LYS A 4 -2.38 -8.62 25.76
C LYS A 4 -1.22 -7.87 25.08
N VAL A 5 -1.35 -7.54 23.80
CA VAL A 5 -0.35 -6.80 23.05
C VAL A 5 -0.77 -5.33 23.03
N PRO A 6 -0.02 -4.42 23.66
CA PRO A 6 -0.37 -3.00 23.61
C PRO A 6 -0.28 -2.49 22.18
N ALA A 7 -1.20 -1.60 21.83
CA ALA A 7 -1.34 -1.05 20.48
C ALA A 7 -0.07 -0.36 19.97
N SER A 8 0.80 0.10 20.88
CA SER A 8 2.09 0.71 20.57
C SER A 8 2.98 -0.18 19.69
N TYR A 9 3.08 -1.49 19.98
CA TYR A 9 3.92 -2.38 19.18
C TYR A 9 3.42 -2.53 17.74
N LEU A 10 2.09 -2.57 17.56
CA LEU A 10 1.48 -2.64 16.23
C LEU A 10 1.68 -1.34 15.44
N LEU A 11 1.56 -0.19 16.11
CA LEU A 11 1.78 1.13 15.49
C LEU A 11 3.25 1.33 15.09
N VAL A 12 4.20 0.86 15.90
CA VAL A 12 5.63 0.90 15.56
C VAL A 12 5.90 0.04 14.32
N GLY A 13 5.39 -1.20 14.28
CA GLY A 13 5.55 -2.08 13.12
C GLY A 13 4.94 -1.49 11.84
N LEU A 14 3.74 -0.90 11.94
CA LEU A 14 3.09 -0.20 10.84
C LEU A 14 3.92 0.99 10.35
N GLY A 15 4.43 1.80 11.28
CA GLY A 15 5.27 2.96 10.97
C GLY A 15 6.54 2.58 10.24
N LEU A 16 7.27 1.57 10.72
CA LEU A 16 8.48 1.06 10.08
C LEU A 16 8.20 0.58 8.65
N GLY A 17 7.13 -0.21 8.46
CA GLY A 17 6.73 -0.68 7.13
C GLY A 17 6.38 0.45 6.18
N TYR A 18 5.62 1.44 6.65
CA TYR A 18 5.26 2.61 5.85
C TYR A 18 6.48 3.46 5.47
N SER A 19 7.44 3.64 6.38
CA SER A 19 8.69 4.34 6.09
C SER A 19 9.49 3.63 4.99
N CYS A 20 9.62 2.30 5.04
CA CYS A 20 10.28 1.53 3.98
C CYS A 20 9.56 1.71 2.63
N PHE A 21 8.22 1.66 2.64
CA PHE A 21 7.43 1.91 1.43
C PHE A 21 7.66 3.30 0.85
N ALA A 22 7.56 4.35 1.67
CA ALA A 22 7.78 5.73 1.23
C ALA A 22 9.21 5.96 0.72
N ALA A 23 10.21 5.38 1.38
CA ALA A 23 11.61 5.47 0.98
C ALA A 23 11.89 4.85 -0.39
N VAL A 24 11.11 3.86 -0.83
CA VAL A 24 11.27 3.23 -2.15
C VAL A 24 10.43 3.93 -3.21
N VAL A 25 9.17 4.26 -2.92
CA VAL A 25 8.21 4.75 -3.92
C VAL A 25 8.58 6.14 -4.44
N TRP A 26 8.88 7.09 -3.55
CA TRP A 26 9.09 8.48 -3.97
C TRP A 26 10.36 8.69 -4.83
N PRO A 27 11.51 8.04 -4.53
CA PRO A 27 12.70 8.11 -5.41
C PRO A 27 12.54 7.35 -6.72
N SER A 28 11.63 6.37 -6.78
CA SER A 28 11.39 5.60 -8.02
C SER A 28 10.81 6.45 -9.15
N VAL A 29 10.05 7.51 -8.80
CA VAL A 29 9.39 8.40 -9.77
C VAL A 29 10.37 9.06 -10.75
N PRO A 30 11.38 9.84 -10.29
CA PRO A 30 12.33 10.52 -11.19
C PRO A 30 13.24 9.57 -11.97
N ILE A 31 13.38 8.31 -11.53
CA ILE A 31 14.19 7.29 -12.23
C ILE A 31 13.42 6.72 -13.44
N VAL A 32 12.10 6.74 -13.41
CA VAL A 32 11.24 6.13 -14.44
C VAL A 32 10.81 7.16 -15.49
N VAL A 33 10.62 8.43 -15.12
CA VAL A 33 10.11 9.48 -16.01
C VAL A 33 11.22 10.37 -16.57
N GLN A 34 10.96 11.04 -17.70
CA GLN A 34 11.90 12.00 -18.27
C GLN A 34 12.07 13.23 -17.36
N ARG A 35 13.29 13.80 -17.30
CA ARG A 35 13.63 14.92 -16.41
C ARG A 35 12.71 16.14 -16.53
N SER A 36 12.18 16.43 -17.72
CA SER A 36 11.26 17.56 -17.95
C SER A 36 9.85 17.35 -17.40
N GLN A 37 9.46 16.10 -17.09
CA GLN A 37 8.09 15.73 -16.69
C GLN A 37 7.99 15.27 -15.22
N VAL A 38 9.08 15.38 -14.45
CA VAL A 38 9.13 14.91 -13.05
C VAL A 38 8.07 15.59 -12.18
N GLY A 39 7.86 16.90 -12.34
CA GLY A 39 6.83 17.64 -11.60
C GLY A 39 5.40 17.15 -11.89
N THR A 40 5.09 16.92 -13.17
CA THR A 40 3.80 16.37 -13.60
C THR A 40 3.60 14.95 -13.07
N ALA A 41 4.65 14.13 -13.07
CA ALA A 41 4.61 12.76 -12.55
C ALA A 41 4.29 12.72 -11.05
N TYR A 42 4.97 13.55 -10.24
CA TYR A 42 4.66 13.67 -8.80
C TYR A 42 3.25 14.21 -8.56
N GLY A 43 2.82 15.22 -9.34
CA GLY A 43 1.48 15.79 -9.25
C GLY A 43 0.39 14.75 -9.54
N LEU A 44 0.54 13.96 -10.60
CA LEU A 44 -0.40 12.91 -10.97
C LEU A 44 -0.44 11.77 -9.92
N LEU A 45 0.72 11.31 -9.46
CA LEU A 45 0.81 10.28 -8.43
C LEU A 45 0.13 10.72 -7.13
N THR A 46 0.37 11.97 -6.72
CA THR A 46 -0.23 12.53 -5.51
C THR A 46 -1.74 12.74 -5.67
N ALA A 47 -2.20 13.18 -6.84
CA ALA A 47 -3.63 13.29 -7.14
C ALA A 47 -4.33 11.93 -7.02
N LEU A 48 -3.74 10.87 -7.61
CA LEU A 48 -4.24 9.51 -7.48
C LEU A 48 -4.25 9.05 -6.01
N GLN A 49 -3.20 9.35 -5.25
CA GLN A 49 -3.13 9.01 -3.83
C GLN A 49 -4.23 9.71 -3.02
N ASN A 50 -4.47 11.00 -3.29
CA ASN A 50 -5.55 11.75 -2.65
C ASN A 50 -6.94 11.19 -3.00
N CYS A 51 -7.16 10.75 -4.25
CA CYS A 51 -8.39 10.03 -4.61
C CYS A 51 -8.55 8.75 -3.77
N GLY A 52 -7.47 7.98 -3.56
CA GLY A 52 -7.46 6.81 -2.69
C GLY A 52 -7.81 7.14 -1.23
N LEU A 53 -7.20 8.19 -0.67
CA LEU A 53 -7.51 8.66 0.69
C LEU A 53 -8.97 9.13 0.84
N PHE A 54 -9.59 9.64 -0.23
CA PHE A 54 -11.01 10.01 -0.22
C PHE A 54 -11.93 8.80 -0.34
N LEU A 55 -11.62 7.85 -1.23
CA LEU A 55 -12.47 6.68 -1.48
C LEU A 55 -12.44 5.66 -0.32
N THR A 56 -11.29 5.48 0.31
CA THR A 56 -11.11 4.50 1.39
C THR A 56 -12.11 4.68 2.55
N PRO A 57 -12.26 5.87 3.17
CA PRO A 57 -13.21 6.05 4.27
C PRO A 57 -14.67 5.86 3.83
N ILE A 58 -15.02 6.23 2.59
CA ILE A 58 -16.37 6.00 2.05
C ILE A 58 -16.67 4.49 1.98
N LEU A 59 -15.75 3.71 1.41
CA LEU A 59 -15.88 2.26 1.33
C LEU A 59 -15.95 1.61 2.72
N VAL A 60 -15.10 2.05 3.64
CA VAL A 60 -15.09 1.56 5.03
C VAL A 60 -16.43 1.84 5.70
N SER A 61 -16.97 3.06 5.55
CA SER A 61 -18.28 3.42 6.12
C SER A 61 -19.40 2.54 5.58
N MET A 62 -19.46 2.35 4.26
CA MET A 62 -20.49 1.52 3.62
C MET A 62 -20.43 0.05 4.09
N ILE A 63 -19.22 -0.51 4.21
CA ILE A 63 -19.03 -1.89 4.67
C ILE A 63 -19.36 -2.03 6.15
N PHE A 64 -18.98 -1.04 6.95
CA PHE A 64 -19.27 -1.01 8.38
C PHE A 64 -20.79 -0.99 8.63
N ASP A 65 -21.54 -0.15 7.94
CA ASP A 65 -22.99 -0.05 8.10
C ASP A 65 -23.68 -1.39 7.76
N ARG A 66 -23.28 -2.02 6.66
CA ARG A 66 -23.82 -3.32 6.23
C ARG A 66 -23.47 -4.45 7.20
N THR A 67 -22.21 -4.49 7.66
CA THR A 67 -21.74 -5.53 8.58
C THR A 67 -22.39 -5.39 9.94
N SER A 68 -22.58 -4.15 10.42
CA SER A 68 -23.22 -3.87 11.70
C SER A 68 -24.67 -4.36 11.77
N MET A 69 -25.39 -4.38 10.64
CA MET A 69 -26.75 -4.92 10.57
C MET A 69 -26.78 -6.45 10.57
N ILE A 70 -25.80 -7.10 9.92
CA ILE A 70 -25.77 -8.57 9.76
C ILE A 70 -25.15 -9.24 11.01
N ASN A 71 -24.10 -8.65 11.58
CA ASN A 71 -23.36 -9.20 12.70
C ASN A 71 -23.06 -8.13 13.77
N PRO A 72 -24.07 -7.76 14.59
CA PRO A 72 -23.92 -6.72 15.61
C PRO A 72 -22.96 -7.09 16.74
N ALA A 73 -22.65 -8.38 16.93
CA ALA A 73 -21.64 -8.83 17.91
C ALA A 73 -20.20 -8.51 17.48
N ASN A 74 -19.93 -8.39 16.17
CA ASN A 74 -18.64 -7.97 15.63
C ASN A 74 -18.82 -7.10 14.36
N PRO A 75 -19.17 -5.82 14.51
CA PRO A 75 -19.47 -4.94 13.38
C PRO A 75 -18.25 -4.62 12.51
N TYR A 76 -17.03 -4.81 13.02
CA TYR A 76 -15.78 -4.49 12.31
C TYR A 76 -15.27 -5.63 11.42
N SER A 77 -15.87 -6.82 11.49
CA SER A 77 -15.39 -8.00 10.75
C SER A 77 -15.27 -7.77 9.24
N GLY A 78 -16.21 -7.02 8.65
CA GLY A 78 -16.19 -6.69 7.22
C GLY A 78 -15.03 -5.76 6.85
N VAL A 79 -14.77 -4.75 7.68
CA VAL A 79 -13.66 -3.79 7.47
C VAL A 79 -12.30 -4.48 7.65
N GLN A 80 -12.18 -5.36 8.65
CA GLN A 80 -10.97 -6.16 8.86
C GLN A 80 -10.66 -7.05 7.64
N THR A 81 -11.70 -7.65 7.05
CA THR A 81 -11.56 -8.49 5.84
C THR A 81 -11.11 -7.66 4.63
N LEU A 82 -11.63 -6.43 4.46
CA LEU A 82 -11.20 -5.53 3.39
C LEU A 82 -9.70 -5.22 3.48
N PHE A 83 -9.21 -4.81 4.65
CA PHE A 83 -7.78 -4.51 4.81
C PHE A 83 -6.90 -5.76 4.70
N ALA A 84 -7.38 -6.92 5.16
CA ALA A 84 -6.70 -8.19 4.98
C ALA A 84 -6.57 -8.57 3.49
N CYS A 85 -7.65 -8.42 2.71
CA CYS A 85 -7.63 -8.65 1.26
C CYS A 85 -6.66 -7.70 0.54
N GLN A 86 -6.63 -6.42 0.92
CA GLN A 86 -5.68 -5.46 0.34
C GLN A 86 -4.23 -5.81 0.65
N GLY A 87 -3.94 -6.25 1.89
CA GLY A 87 -2.63 -6.78 2.27
C GLY A 87 -2.25 -8.03 1.48
N ALA A 88 -3.18 -8.97 1.29
CA ALA A 88 -2.95 -10.17 0.50
C ALA A 88 -2.67 -9.85 -0.98
N LEU A 89 -3.43 -8.94 -1.59
CA LEU A 89 -3.21 -8.49 -2.97
C LEU A 89 -1.85 -7.79 -3.14
N ALA A 90 -1.46 -6.94 -2.19
CA ALA A 90 -0.15 -6.30 -2.19
C ALA A 90 0.98 -7.34 -2.07
N MET A 91 0.79 -8.34 -1.23
CA MET A 91 1.76 -9.42 -1.05
C MET A 91 1.87 -10.29 -2.31
N LEU A 92 0.75 -10.63 -2.96
CA LEU A 92 0.75 -11.33 -4.24
C LEU A 92 1.45 -10.53 -5.34
N ALA A 93 1.18 -9.23 -5.46
CA ALA A 93 1.87 -8.36 -6.41
C ALA A 93 3.38 -8.31 -6.13
N SER A 94 3.79 -8.22 -4.85
CA SER A 94 5.19 -8.25 -4.45
C SER A 94 5.87 -9.58 -4.84
N LEU A 95 5.21 -10.72 -4.59
CA LEU A 95 5.71 -12.03 -4.99
C LEU A 95 5.80 -12.18 -6.51
N MET A 96 4.82 -11.65 -7.25
CA MET A 96 4.84 -11.65 -8.71
C MET A 96 6.00 -10.84 -9.27
N LEU A 97 6.28 -9.66 -8.70
CA LEU A 97 7.45 -8.86 -9.07
C LEU A 97 8.76 -9.58 -8.75
N LEU A 98 8.81 -10.30 -7.61
CA LEU A 98 10.01 -11.04 -7.21
C LEU A 98 10.26 -12.28 -8.09
N CYS A 99 9.20 -12.95 -8.53
CA CYS A 99 9.27 -14.17 -9.34
C CYS A 99 9.46 -13.89 -10.85
N SER A 100 9.11 -12.68 -11.31
CA SER A 100 9.26 -12.31 -12.73
C SER A 100 10.72 -12.20 -13.15
N PRO A 101 11.23 -13.06 -14.06
CA PRO A 101 12.62 -13.02 -14.52
C PRO A 101 12.97 -11.71 -15.23
N SER A 102 12.00 -11.12 -15.93
CA SER A 102 12.14 -9.84 -16.62
C SER A 102 12.28 -8.67 -15.66
N ALA A 103 11.64 -8.72 -14.49
CA ALA A 103 11.84 -7.70 -13.44
C ALA A 103 13.25 -7.77 -12.84
N ARG A 104 13.78 -8.97 -12.59
CA ARG A 104 15.14 -9.18 -12.08
C ARG A 104 16.21 -8.76 -13.09
N ALA A 105 16.02 -9.09 -14.36
CA ALA A 105 16.93 -8.69 -15.44
C ALA A 105 16.96 -7.17 -15.65
N ALA A 106 15.80 -6.51 -15.64
CA ALA A 106 15.71 -5.05 -15.76
C ALA A 106 16.34 -4.31 -14.58
N LEU A 107 16.20 -4.84 -13.35
CA LEU A 107 16.84 -4.28 -12.16
C LEU A 107 18.37 -4.39 -12.24
N ASN A 108 18.89 -5.58 -12.57
CA ASN A 108 20.34 -5.80 -12.69
C ASN A 108 20.96 -4.92 -13.79
N ALA A 109 20.28 -4.76 -14.94
CA ALA A 109 20.76 -3.91 -16.02
C ALA A 109 20.80 -2.42 -15.62
N LYS A 110 19.79 -1.92 -14.89
CA LYS A 110 19.78 -0.53 -14.42
C LYS A 110 20.83 -0.25 -13.34
N ILE A 111 21.13 -1.23 -12.47
CA ILE A 111 22.18 -1.09 -11.45
C ILE A 111 23.57 -1.02 -12.11
N ILE A 112 23.83 -1.84 -13.14
CA ILE A 112 25.12 -1.85 -13.85
C ILE A 112 25.38 -0.55 -14.63
N HIS A 113 24.34 0.08 -15.20
CA HIS A 113 24.48 1.37 -15.89
C HIS A 113 24.51 2.60 -14.95
N ALA A 114 24.20 2.42 -13.67
CA ALA A 114 24.24 3.47 -12.66
C ALA A 114 25.51 3.46 -11.79
N ALA A 115 26.37 2.45 -11.94
CA ALA A 115 27.69 2.33 -11.31
C ALA A 115 28.81 2.69 -12.31
#